data_AF-A0A7J3C888-F1
#
_entry.id   AF-A0A7J3C888-F1
#
_cell.length_a   1.000
_cell.length_b   1.000
_cell.length_c   1.000
_cell.angle_alpha   90.00
_cell.angle_beta   90.00
_cell.angle_gamma   90.00
#
_symmetry.space_group_name_H-M   'P 1'
#
loop_
_entity.id
_entity.type
_entity.pdbx_description
1 polymer ?
#
loop_
_entity_poly.entity_id
_entity_poly.type
_entity_poly.pdbx_seq_one_letter_code
_entity_poly.pdbx_strand_id
1 'polypeptide(L)'
;MQKKHLKGIVSIVSLILIIVLLFSALYLYTGNWPPAVIVESKSMQHGNNFVFGVINTGDIVAVKKITGYKAVDTYLVAREHGGPTNYGEYGDVIVYDNHFLNELVIHRAIFYVYGWVGDVPELYGNDNPSWLDVNGSTVYIYNVGYAHRNVAINLQSYIGQTGFVTMGDYNLANSELKYNGFYIAADQDVGIDNSLVNYTQVYGVAVGYLPVLGVMKLWITGNTQYIPEESNEIMAIIIVLVVALIFVPFPSQEKRKRNQNE
;
A
#
# COMPACT_ATOMS: atom_id res chain seq x y z
N MET A 1 -9.10 46.98 11.94
CA MET A 1 -8.70 46.27 10.70
C MET A 1 -7.40 45.46 10.89
N GLN A 2 -6.28 46.05 11.34
CA GLN A 2 -5.00 45.36 11.57
C GLN A 2 -5.06 44.09 12.45
N LYS A 3 -5.78 44.11 13.59
CA LYS A 3 -5.90 42.93 14.49
C LYS A 3 -6.58 41.71 13.82
N LYS A 4 -7.45 41.92 12.82
CA LYS A 4 -8.12 40.82 12.09
C LYS A 4 -7.16 40.17 11.09
N HIS A 5 -6.35 40.97 10.39
CA HIS A 5 -5.29 40.48 9.51
C HIS A 5 -4.20 39.73 10.27
N LEU A 6 -3.77 40.23 11.44
CA LEU A 6 -2.78 39.56 12.27
C LEU A 6 -3.26 38.19 12.78
N LYS A 7 -4.53 38.09 13.22
CA LYS A 7 -5.13 36.81 13.61
C LYS A 7 -5.19 35.81 12.45
N GLY A 8 -5.54 36.26 11.24
CA GLY A 8 -5.55 35.42 10.05
C GLY A 8 -4.16 34.89 9.68
N ILE A 9 -3.13 35.75 9.73
CA ILE A 9 -1.74 35.36 9.47
C ILE A 9 -1.26 34.33 10.49
N VAL A 10 -1.52 34.56 11.79
CA VAL A 10 -1.13 33.61 12.84
C VAL A 10 -1.78 32.24 12.61
N SER A 11 -3.07 32.18 12.26
CA SER A 11 -3.75 30.91 11.96
C SER A 11 -3.14 30.15 10.78
N ILE A 12 -2.78 30.85 9.70
CA ILE A 12 -2.14 30.23 8.52
C ILE A 12 -0.75 29.70 8.89
N VAL A 13 0.04 30.50 9.61
CA VAL A 13 1.38 30.10 10.06
C VAL A 13 1.29 28.88 11.00
N SER A 14 0.36 28.87 11.94
CA SER A 14 0.13 27.72 12.83
C SER A 14 -0.26 26.46 12.06
N LEU A 15 -1.13 26.57 11.05
CA LEU A 15 -1.52 25.42 10.21
C LEU A 15 -0.32 24.87 9.45
N ILE A 16 0.47 25.73 8.79
CA ILE A 16 1.69 25.32 8.08
C ILE A 16 2.67 24.63 9.04
N LEU A 17 2.87 25.20 10.23
CA LEU A 17 3.75 24.61 11.24
C LEU A 17 3.29 23.22 11.67
N ILE A 18 1.98 23.03 11.89
CA ILE A 18 1.40 21.71 12.22
C ILE A 18 1.66 20.72 11.09
N ILE A 19 1.41 21.12 9.83
CA ILE A 19 1.64 20.25 8.66
C ILE A 19 3.12 19.85 8.58
N VAL A 20 4.05 20.81 8.70
CA VAL A 20 5.50 20.54 8.67
C VAL A 20 5.91 19.60 9.81
N LEU A 21 5.38 19.79 11.01
CA LEU A 21 5.64 18.91 12.15
C LEU A 21 5.13 17.49 11.92
N LEU A 22 3.91 17.34 11.39
CA LEU A 22 3.33 16.03 11.07
C LEU A 22 4.14 15.31 9.98
N PHE A 23 4.50 16.00 8.90
CA PHE A 23 5.34 15.42 7.83
C PHE A 23 6.73 15.06 8.33
N SER A 24 7.32 15.89 9.19
CA SER A 24 8.63 15.62 9.80
C SER A 24 8.58 14.42 10.74
N ALA A 25 7.53 14.31 11.56
CA ALA A 25 7.31 13.14 12.42
C ALA A 25 7.12 11.86 11.59
N LEU A 26 6.33 11.93 10.51
CA LEU A 26 6.14 10.79 9.60
C LEU A 26 7.46 10.38 8.93
N TYR A 27 8.23 11.34 8.41
CA TYR A 27 9.54 11.10 7.82
C TYR A 27 10.53 10.45 8.82
N LEU A 28 10.57 10.92 10.07
CA LEU A 28 11.41 10.33 11.10
C LEU A 28 10.97 8.90 11.47
N TYR A 29 9.66 8.63 11.46
CA TYR A 29 9.11 7.30 11.73
C TYR A 29 9.39 6.32 10.58
N THR A 30 9.19 6.74 9.34
CA THR A 30 9.36 5.89 8.17
C THR A 30 10.82 5.75 7.73
N GLY A 31 11.66 6.74 8.01
CA GLY A 31 13.04 6.78 7.57
C GLY A 31 13.19 6.80 6.05
N ASN A 32 12.15 7.23 5.32
CA ASN A 32 12.08 7.18 3.85
C ASN A 32 11.50 8.46 3.24
N TRP A 33 11.93 8.81 2.03
CA TRP A 33 11.37 9.91 1.24
C TRP A 33 11.01 9.44 -0.19
N PRO A 34 9.76 9.64 -0.66
CA PRO A 34 8.63 10.20 0.09
C PRO A 34 8.19 9.26 1.23
N PRO A 35 7.72 9.79 2.37
CA PRO A 35 7.35 8.97 3.52
C PRO A 35 6.00 8.27 3.36
N ALA A 36 5.22 8.67 2.35
CA ALA A 36 3.95 8.06 1.99
C ALA A 36 3.69 8.17 0.48
N VAL A 37 2.87 7.28 -0.05
CA VAL A 37 2.44 7.23 -1.45
C VAL A 37 0.92 7.26 -1.55
N ILE A 38 0.39 7.72 -2.68
CA ILE A 38 -1.05 7.68 -2.97
C ILE A 38 -1.30 6.50 -3.90
N VAL A 39 -2.32 5.71 -3.58
CA VAL A 39 -2.70 4.54 -4.36
C VAL A 39 -3.61 4.97 -5.50
N GLU A 40 -3.14 4.77 -6.73
CA GLU A 40 -3.83 5.25 -7.94
C GLU A 40 -4.48 4.12 -8.75
N SER A 41 -4.27 2.87 -8.36
CA SER A 41 -4.79 1.70 -9.05
C SER A 41 -5.51 0.73 -8.12
N LYS A 42 -6.39 -0.08 -8.70
CA LYS A 42 -7.13 -1.13 -7.99
C LYS A 42 -6.31 -2.39 -7.69
N SER A 43 -5.02 -2.46 -8.01
CA SER A 43 -4.27 -3.73 -8.02
C SER A 43 -4.17 -4.41 -6.64
N MET A 44 -4.33 -3.66 -5.55
CA MET A 44 -4.36 -4.16 -4.17
C MET A 44 -5.77 -4.24 -3.56
N GLN A 45 -6.82 -3.87 -4.29
CA GLN A 45 -8.19 -3.87 -3.76
C GLN A 45 -8.77 -5.28 -3.59
N HIS A 46 -9.67 -5.41 -2.61
CA HIS A 46 -10.44 -6.63 -2.38
C HIS A 46 -11.85 -6.49 -2.96
N GLY A 47 -11.92 -6.37 -4.29
CA GLY A 47 -13.15 -6.12 -5.04
C GLY A 47 -13.29 -4.66 -5.50
N ASN A 48 -14.52 -4.28 -5.86
CA ASN A 48 -14.82 -2.94 -6.40
C ASN A 48 -15.27 -1.93 -5.33
N ASN A 49 -15.72 -2.43 -4.18
CA ASN A 49 -16.23 -1.60 -3.08
C ASN A 49 -15.09 -1.26 -2.11
N PHE A 50 -15.27 -0.19 -1.34
CA PHE A 50 -14.33 0.15 -0.28
C PHE A 50 -14.31 -0.94 0.81
N VAL A 51 -13.10 -1.43 1.14
CA VAL A 51 -12.90 -2.38 2.25
C VAL A 51 -11.96 -1.77 3.28
N PHE A 52 -12.46 -1.58 4.51
CA PHE A 52 -11.63 -1.11 5.62
C PHE A 52 -10.60 -2.18 6.00
N GLY A 53 -9.37 -1.74 6.29
CA GLY A 53 -8.24 -2.64 6.57
C GLY A 53 -7.57 -3.22 5.33
N VAL A 54 -7.97 -2.80 4.12
CA VAL A 54 -7.35 -3.16 2.83
C VAL A 54 -6.86 -1.88 2.15
N ILE A 55 -5.89 -2.01 1.25
CA ILE A 55 -5.44 -0.89 0.42
C ILE A 55 -6.43 -0.66 -0.73
N ASN A 56 -7.08 0.50 -0.73
CA ASN A 56 -8.01 0.92 -1.77
C ASN A 56 -7.43 2.06 -2.62
N THR A 57 -7.91 2.19 -3.86
CA THR A 57 -7.61 3.36 -4.69
C THR A 57 -8.06 4.63 -3.95
N GLY A 58 -7.16 5.60 -3.85
CA GLY A 58 -7.39 6.84 -3.12
C GLY A 58 -6.93 6.82 -1.67
N ASP A 59 -6.32 5.74 -1.19
CA ASP A 59 -5.67 5.72 0.12
C ASP A 59 -4.27 6.36 0.06
N ILE A 60 -3.85 6.98 1.17
CA ILE A 60 -2.46 7.41 1.39
C ILE A 60 -1.76 6.38 2.26
N VAL A 61 -0.72 5.72 1.76
CA VAL A 61 -0.03 4.64 2.46
C VAL A 61 1.34 5.11 2.94
N ALA A 62 1.63 4.96 4.23
CA ALA A 62 2.95 5.25 4.80
C ALA A 62 3.95 4.15 4.46
N VAL A 63 5.15 4.52 4.02
CA VAL A 63 6.16 3.59 3.47
C VAL A 63 7.44 3.66 4.30
N LYS A 64 7.69 2.61 5.10
CA LYS A 64 8.84 2.52 5.99
C LYS A 64 10.02 1.84 5.32
N LYS A 65 11.18 2.50 5.36
CA LYS A 65 12.42 1.99 4.78
C LYS A 65 12.80 0.64 5.36
N ILE A 66 13.26 -0.26 4.48
CA ILE A 66 13.83 -1.55 4.87
C ILE A 66 15.36 -1.51 4.87
N THR A 67 15.98 -2.36 5.69
CA THR A 67 17.45 -2.50 5.79
C THR A 67 17.98 -3.70 5.01
N GLY A 68 17.11 -4.59 4.55
CA GLY A 68 17.43 -5.78 3.77
C GLY A 68 16.19 -6.64 3.57
N TYR A 69 16.28 -7.69 2.75
CA TYR A 69 15.12 -8.51 2.39
C TYR A 69 14.48 -9.24 3.58
N LYS A 70 15.26 -9.58 4.61
CA LYS A 70 14.77 -10.24 5.83
C LYS A 70 13.90 -9.35 6.72
N ALA A 71 13.84 -8.04 6.43
CA ALA A 71 12.97 -7.11 7.13
C ALA A 71 11.54 -7.06 6.53
N VAL A 72 11.26 -7.91 5.55
CA VAL A 72 9.95 -8.04 4.89
C VAL A 72 9.40 -9.42 5.21
N ASP A 73 8.27 -9.47 5.91
CA ASP A 73 7.54 -10.71 6.15
C ASP A 73 6.75 -11.07 4.88
N THR A 74 7.36 -11.78 3.94
CA THR A 74 6.67 -12.20 2.69
C THR A 74 5.43 -13.07 2.98
N TYR A 75 4.50 -13.20 2.04
CA TYR A 75 3.33 -14.07 2.15
C TYR A 75 3.72 -15.50 2.57
N LEU A 76 4.77 -16.06 1.96
CA LEU A 76 5.32 -17.37 2.33
C LEU A 76 5.71 -17.41 3.81
N VAL A 77 6.60 -16.51 4.24
CA VAL A 77 7.09 -16.43 5.62
C VAL A 77 5.95 -16.23 6.62
N ALA A 78 5.04 -15.29 6.33
CA ALA A 78 3.94 -14.97 7.21
C ALA A 78 2.93 -16.11 7.31
N ARG A 79 2.60 -16.77 6.20
CA ARG A 79 1.67 -17.90 6.19
C ARG A 79 2.25 -19.12 6.90
N GLU A 80 3.55 -19.38 6.76
CA GLU A 80 4.25 -20.45 7.46
C GLU A 80 4.18 -20.28 8.98
N HIS A 81 4.37 -19.05 9.46
CA HIS A 81 4.34 -18.72 10.88
C HIS A 81 2.95 -18.36 11.42
N GLY A 82 1.91 -18.35 10.59
CA GLY A 82 0.54 -17.98 10.97
C GLY A 82 0.30 -16.48 11.17
N GLY A 83 1.20 -15.61 10.71
CA GLY A 83 1.09 -14.16 10.72
C GLY A 83 2.43 -13.47 10.42
N PRO A 84 2.44 -12.14 10.20
CA PRO A 84 1.30 -11.23 10.33
C PRO A 84 0.35 -11.23 9.12
N THR A 85 -0.86 -10.72 9.33
CA THR A 85 -1.81 -10.39 8.26
C THR A 85 -1.85 -8.87 8.08
N ASN A 86 -1.35 -8.37 6.96
CA ASN A 86 -1.33 -6.96 6.62
C ASN A 86 -2.21 -6.71 5.39
N TYR A 87 -3.07 -5.71 5.52
CA TYR A 87 -4.00 -5.28 4.46
C TYR A 87 -4.96 -6.39 4.02
N GLY A 88 -5.50 -7.13 4.98
CA GLY A 88 -6.48 -8.19 4.77
C GLY A 88 -5.90 -9.56 4.38
N GLU A 89 -4.58 -9.69 4.21
CA GLU A 89 -3.95 -10.98 3.88
C GLU A 89 -2.55 -11.17 4.47
N TYR A 90 -2.02 -12.40 4.42
CA TYR A 90 -0.70 -12.73 4.95
C TYR A 90 0.42 -11.91 4.31
N GLY A 91 1.37 -11.50 5.15
CA GLY A 91 2.62 -10.88 4.74
C GLY A 91 2.50 -9.41 4.36
N ASP A 92 3.65 -8.82 4.10
CA ASP A 92 3.85 -7.41 3.87
C ASP A 92 3.54 -6.99 2.43
N VAL A 93 3.12 -5.74 2.32
CA VAL A 93 2.99 -5.02 1.05
C VAL A 93 4.18 -4.09 0.93
N ILE A 94 4.90 -4.18 -0.18
CA ILE A 94 6.08 -3.37 -0.45
C ILE A 94 5.81 -2.36 -1.55
N VAL A 95 6.46 -1.21 -1.43
CA VAL A 95 6.53 -0.19 -2.49
C VAL A 95 7.93 -0.25 -3.09
N TYR A 96 8.02 -0.43 -4.40
CA TYR A 96 9.29 -0.57 -5.10
C TYR A 96 9.32 0.19 -6.42
N ASP A 97 10.53 0.52 -6.85
CA ASP A 97 10.80 1.09 -8.17
C ASP A 97 10.72 -0.01 -9.23
N ASN A 98 9.66 0.02 -10.02
CA ASN A 98 9.57 -0.86 -11.17
C ASN A 98 10.36 -0.25 -12.33
N HIS A 99 11.57 -0.75 -12.56
CA HIS A 99 12.44 -0.24 -13.62
C HIS A 99 11.92 -0.52 -15.04
N PHE A 100 11.04 -1.49 -15.22
CA PHE A 100 10.49 -1.83 -16.53
C PHE A 100 9.41 -0.80 -16.95
N LEU A 101 8.52 -0.46 -16.02
CA LEU A 101 7.44 0.51 -16.25
C LEU A 101 7.85 1.96 -15.91
N ASN A 102 8.98 2.13 -15.21
CA ASN A 102 9.47 3.41 -14.70
C ASN A 102 8.42 4.12 -13.81
N GLU A 103 7.82 3.34 -12.91
CA GLU A 103 6.80 3.79 -11.96
C GLU A 103 6.95 3.09 -10.59
N LEU A 104 6.34 3.67 -9.57
CA LEU A 104 6.25 3.01 -8.26
C LEU A 104 5.10 1.99 -8.27
N VAL A 105 5.43 0.76 -7.91
CA VAL A 105 4.44 -0.31 -7.73
C VAL A 105 4.29 -0.62 -6.24
N ILE A 106 3.05 -0.81 -5.80
CA ILE A 106 2.70 -1.22 -4.44
C ILE A 106 2.00 -2.57 -4.50
N HIS A 107 2.71 -3.66 -4.17
CA HIS A 107 2.19 -5.02 -4.24
C HIS A 107 2.64 -5.87 -3.06
N ARG A 108 1.95 -6.99 -2.84
CA ARG A 108 2.30 -7.95 -1.80
C ARG A 108 3.58 -8.69 -2.17
N ALA A 109 4.52 -8.77 -1.24
CA ALA A 109 5.71 -9.59 -1.40
C ALA A 109 5.32 -11.06 -1.19
N ILE A 110 5.34 -11.90 -2.23
CA ILE A 110 4.84 -13.27 -2.16
C ILE A 110 5.89 -14.21 -1.56
N PHE A 111 7.11 -14.17 -2.09
CA PHE A 111 8.28 -14.82 -1.52
C PHE A 111 9.55 -14.11 -1.97
N TYR A 112 10.67 -14.43 -1.33
CA TYR A 112 11.99 -13.95 -1.72
C TYR A 112 12.86 -15.12 -2.18
N VAL A 113 13.39 -15.04 -3.40
CA VAL A 113 14.38 -15.99 -3.92
C VAL A 113 15.76 -15.53 -3.48
N TYR A 114 16.43 -16.35 -2.65
CA TYR A 114 17.77 -16.03 -2.13
C TYR A 114 18.90 -16.77 -2.85
N GLY A 115 18.57 -17.79 -3.65
CA GLY A 115 19.53 -18.66 -4.31
C GLY A 115 18.86 -19.60 -5.31
N TRP A 116 19.67 -20.45 -5.94
CA TRP A 116 19.23 -21.44 -6.92
C TRP A 116 20.08 -22.71 -6.83
N VAL A 117 19.45 -23.87 -6.98
CA VAL A 117 20.12 -25.15 -7.20
C VAL A 117 19.76 -25.63 -8.61
N GLY A 118 20.66 -25.40 -9.57
CA GLY A 118 20.33 -25.61 -10.98
C GLY A 118 19.28 -24.60 -11.44
N ASP A 119 18.12 -25.09 -11.89
CA ASP A 119 16.95 -24.29 -12.28
C ASP A 119 15.89 -24.19 -11.17
N VAL A 120 16.14 -24.77 -9.99
CA VAL A 120 15.22 -24.77 -8.85
C VAL A 120 15.50 -23.56 -7.94
N PRO A 121 14.52 -22.67 -7.70
CA PRO A 121 14.71 -21.51 -6.83
C PRO A 121 14.75 -21.93 -5.35
N GLU A 122 15.66 -21.32 -4.59
CA GLU A 122 15.68 -21.42 -3.14
C GLU A 122 14.90 -20.24 -2.52
N LEU A 123 13.82 -20.55 -1.79
CA LEU A 123 12.89 -19.58 -1.26
C LEU A 123 13.14 -19.33 0.24
N TYR A 124 13.25 -18.06 0.64
CA TYR A 124 13.47 -17.70 2.03
C TYR A 124 12.23 -18.00 2.87
N GLY A 125 12.41 -18.78 3.95
CA GLY A 125 11.32 -19.17 4.86
C GLY A 125 10.44 -20.32 4.35
N ASN A 126 10.90 -21.08 3.35
CA ASN A 126 10.21 -22.28 2.90
C ASN A 126 10.58 -23.49 3.77
N ASP A 127 9.66 -23.92 4.62
CA ASP A 127 9.79 -25.14 5.44
C ASP A 127 9.10 -26.37 4.80
N ASN A 128 8.87 -26.31 3.48
CA ASN A 128 8.16 -27.31 2.67
C ASN A 128 6.71 -27.56 3.13
N PRO A 129 5.86 -26.51 3.21
CA PRO A 129 4.49 -26.68 3.63
C PRO A 129 3.66 -27.39 2.56
N SER A 130 2.58 -28.07 2.99
CA SER A 130 1.66 -28.78 2.10
C SER A 130 0.94 -27.91 1.05
N TRP A 131 0.97 -26.59 1.20
CA TRP A 131 0.32 -25.62 0.32
C TRP A 131 1.29 -24.89 -0.63
N LEU A 132 2.57 -25.28 -0.66
CA LEU A 132 3.57 -24.78 -1.60
C LEU A 132 4.32 -25.96 -2.23
N ASP A 133 4.47 -25.94 -3.55
CA ASP A 133 5.24 -26.93 -4.30
C ASP A 133 6.21 -26.22 -5.26
N VAL A 134 7.45 -26.68 -5.32
CA VAL A 134 8.48 -26.13 -6.22
C VAL A 134 8.88 -27.23 -7.19
N ASN A 135 8.56 -27.06 -8.47
CA ASN A 135 8.82 -28.03 -9.53
C ASN A 135 9.60 -27.37 -10.67
N GLY A 136 10.89 -27.71 -10.75
CA GLY A 136 11.83 -27.00 -11.61
C GLY A 136 11.86 -25.52 -11.27
N SER A 137 11.73 -24.66 -12.28
CA SER A 137 11.67 -23.20 -12.14
C SER A 137 10.29 -22.66 -11.79
N THR A 138 9.26 -23.49 -11.61
CA THR A 138 7.90 -23.03 -11.30
C THR A 138 7.55 -23.27 -9.84
N VAL A 139 7.02 -22.23 -9.18
CA VAL A 139 6.49 -22.29 -7.82
C VAL A 139 4.96 -22.32 -7.88
N TYR A 140 4.35 -23.34 -7.30
CA TYR A 140 2.91 -23.49 -7.16
C TYR A 140 2.51 -23.19 -5.72
N ILE A 141 1.53 -22.32 -5.54
CA ILE A 141 1.01 -21.95 -4.21
C ILE A 141 -0.50 -22.15 -4.20
N TYR A 142 -1.00 -22.88 -3.23
CA TYR A 142 -2.41 -23.25 -3.10
C TYR A 142 -3.16 -22.30 -2.17
N ASN A 143 -4.42 -22.01 -2.51
CA ASN A 143 -5.33 -21.22 -1.68
C ASN A 143 -4.74 -19.85 -1.28
N VAL A 144 -4.33 -19.06 -2.27
CA VAL A 144 -3.69 -17.75 -2.10
C VAL A 144 -4.71 -16.62 -2.15
N GLY A 145 -4.51 -15.64 -1.26
CA GLY A 145 -5.25 -14.40 -1.24
C GLY A 145 -6.69 -14.55 -0.74
N TYR A 146 -7.38 -13.42 -0.62
CA TYR A 146 -8.81 -13.35 -0.30
C TYR A 146 -9.71 -14.06 -1.33
N ALA A 147 -9.21 -14.31 -2.53
CA ALA A 147 -9.91 -15.01 -3.59
C ALA A 147 -9.75 -16.55 -3.52
N HIS A 148 -8.94 -17.06 -2.59
CA HIS A 148 -8.71 -18.50 -2.40
C HIS A 148 -8.26 -19.23 -3.69
N ARG A 149 -7.38 -18.60 -4.47
CA ARG A 149 -6.95 -19.10 -5.80
C ARG A 149 -5.61 -19.81 -5.73
N ASN A 150 -5.45 -20.85 -6.54
CA ASN A 150 -4.15 -21.49 -6.73
C ASN A 150 -3.36 -20.72 -7.79
N VAL A 151 -2.11 -20.37 -7.51
CA VAL A 151 -1.25 -19.59 -8.42
C VAL A 151 -0.02 -20.42 -8.82
N ALA A 152 0.38 -20.30 -10.07
CA ALA A 152 1.65 -20.82 -10.59
C ALA A 152 2.50 -19.63 -11.01
N ILE A 153 3.76 -19.64 -10.58
CA ILE A 153 4.72 -18.57 -10.80
C ILE A 153 5.93 -19.15 -11.52
N ASN A 154 6.14 -18.78 -12.79
CA ASN A 154 7.18 -19.38 -13.61
C ASN A 154 8.43 -18.50 -13.61
N LEU A 155 9.50 -19.02 -13.01
CA LEU A 155 10.74 -18.27 -12.85
C LEU A 155 11.84 -18.64 -13.85
N GLN A 156 11.50 -19.34 -14.93
CA GLN A 156 12.47 -19.82 -15.93
C GLN A 156 13.36 -18.70 -16.48
N SER A 157 12.79 -17.51 -16.71
CA SER A 157 13.50 -16.35 -17.25
C SER A 157 14.38 -15.63 -16.23
N TYR A 158 14.30 -16.00 -14.94
CA TYR A 158 14.98 -15.34 -13.82
C TYR A 158 15.97 -16.25 -13.10
N ILE A 159 16.28 -17.42 -13.65
CA ILE A 159 17.27 -18.35 -13.08
C ILE A 159 18.58 -17.61 -12.82
N GLY A 160 19.09 -17.72 -11.59
CA GLY A 160 20.30 -17.04 -11.13
C GLY A 160 20.08 -15.64 -10.54
N GLN A 161 18.88 -15.07 -10.61
CA GLN A 161 18.54 -13.80 -9.97
C GLN A 161 18.12 -13.98 -8.51
N THR A 162 18.29 -12.96 -7.68
CA THR A 162 17.72 -12.92 -6.32
C THR A 162 16.84 -11.70 -6.16
N GLY A 163 15.76 -11.84 -5.41
CA GLY A 163 14.77 -10.78 -5.28
C GLY A 163 13.41 -11.27 -4.83
N PHE A 164 12.51 -10.33 -4.59
CA PHE A 164 11.12 -10.61 -4.31
C PHE A 164 10.38 -10.95 -5.60
N VAL A 165 9.47 -11.90 -5.48
CA VAL A 165 8.32 -12.01 -6.37
C VAL A 165 7.16 -11.27 -5.73
N THR A 166 6.51 -10.42 -6.50
CA THR A 166 5.44 -9.54 -6.04
C THR A 166 4.16 -9.79 -6.81
N MET A 167 3.01 -9.50 -6.18
CA MET A 167 1.71 -9.68 -6.82
C MET A 167 0.67 -8.77 -6.19
N GLY A 168 -0.18 -8.16 -7.03
CA GLY A 168 -1.36 -7.44 -6.59
C GLY A 168 -2.48 -8.40 -6.14
N ASP A 169 -3.08 -8.14 -4.98
CA ASP A 169 -4.19 -8.96 -4.45
C ASP A 169 -5.38 -9.00 -5.43
N TYR A 170 -5.75 -7.85 -6.01
CA TYR A 170 -6.81 -7.77 -7.03
C TYR A 170 -6.40 -8.47 -8.32
N ASN A 171 -5.13 -8.36 -8.70
CA ASN A 171 -4.60 -8.96 -9.94
C ASN A 171 -4.76 -10.49 -9.89
N LEU A 172 -4.44 -11.13 -8.76
CA LEU A 172 -4.70 -12.56 -8.58
C LEU A 172 -6.20 -12.89 -8.63
N ALA A 173 -7.00 -12.14 -7.89
CA ALA A 173 -8.44 -12.35 -7.77
C ALA A 173 -9.19 -12.20 -9.10
N ASN A 174 -8.62 -11.48 -10.07
CA ASN A 174 -9.24 -11.20 -11.36
C ASN A 174 -8.43 -11.71 -12.55
N SER A 175 -7.34 -12.45 -12.32
CA SER A 175 -6.57 -13.04 -13.41
C SER A 175 -7.44 -14.03 -14.21
N GLU A 176 -7.40 -13.88 -15.53
CA GLU A 176 -7.98 -14.82 -16.50
C GLU A 176 -6.91 -15.78 -17.05
N LEU A 177 -5.63 -15.46 -16.84
CA LEU A 177 -4.50 -16.24 -17.33
C LEU A 177 -4.33 -17.49 -16.47
N LYS A 178 -4.13 -18.63 -17.13
CA LYS A 178 -3.95 -19.92 -16.48
C LYS A 178 -2.86 -20.76 -17.11
N TYR A 179 -2.18 -21.52 -16.27
CA TYR A 179 -1.25 -22.58 -16.66
C TYR A 179 -1.55 -23.82 -15.82
N ASN A 180 -1.85 -24.94 -16.49
CA ASN A 180 -2.19 -26.22 -15.85
C ASN A 180 -3.27 -26.12 -14.75
N GLY A 181 -4.26 -25.25 -14.93
CA GLY A 181 -5.36 -25.05 -13.96
C GLY A 181 -5.04 -24.09 -12.81
N PHE A 182 -3.80 -23.61 -12.70
CA PHE A 182 -3.40 -22.55 -11.78
C PHE A 182 -3.50 -21.19 -12.46
N TYR A 183 -3.81 -20.15 -11.69
CA TYR A 183 -3.82 -18.77 -12.17
C TYR A 183 -2.39 -18.24 -12.31
N ILE A 184 -2.19 -17.31 -13.22
CA ILE A 184 -0.94 -16.56 -13.39
C ILE A 184 -1.23 -15.10 -13.07
N ALA A 185 -0.53 -14.53 -12.09
CA ALA A 185 -0.78 -13.16 -11.66
C ALA A 185 0.42 -12.45 -11.03
N ALA A 186 1.53 -13.16 -10.76
CA ALA A 186 2.74 -12.51 -10.27
C ALA A 186 3.25 -11.49 -11.28
N ASP A 187 3.80 -10.38 -10.80
CA ASP A 187 4.20 -9.25 -11.62
C ASP A 187 5.20 -9.64 -12.71
N GLN A 188 6.07 -10.60 -12.36
CA GLN A 188 7.05 -11.22 -13.26
C GLN A 188 6.40 -11.98 -14.43
N ASP A 189 5.28 -12.66 -14.20
CA ASP A 189 4.65 -13.47 -15.24
C ASP A 189 3.69 -12.67 -16.15
N VAL A 190 3.11 -11.59 -15.63
CA VAL A 190 2.10 -10.79 -16.37
C VAL A 190 2.70 -9.57 -17.06
N GLY A 191 4.03 -9.49 -17.13
CA GLY A 191 4.75 -8.41 -17.81
C GLY A 191 4.66 -7.06 -17.11
N ILE A 192 4.37 -7.06 -15.79
CA ILE A 192 4.52 -5.87 -14.96
C ILE A 192 5.99 -5.66 -14.63
N ASP A 193 6.75 -6.73 -14.37
CA ASP A 193 8.19 -6.68 -14.14
C ASP A 193 8.92 -7.65 -15.06
N ASN A 194 10.16 -7.31 -15.42
CA ASN A 194 11.05 -8.16 -16.20
C ASN A 194 12.27 -8.64 -15.38
N SER A 195 12.20 -8.50 -14.05
CA SER A 195 13.21 -8.95 -13.09
C SER A 195 12.57 -9.39 -11.77
N LEU A 196 13.33 -10.13 -10.96
CA LEU A 196 12.98 -10.25 -9.53
C LEU A 196 13.27 -8.92 -8.84
N VAL A 197 12.35 -8.46 -8.00
CA VAL A 197 12.49 -7.15 -7.34
C VAL A 197 13.61 -7.22 -6.31
N ASN A 198 14.76 -6.65 -6.62
CA ASN A 198 15.88 -6.57 -5.68
C ASN A 198 15.48 -5.72 -4.47
N TYR A 199 15.95 -6.07 -3.27
CA TYR A 199 15.65 -5.28 -2.08
C TYR A 199 16.14 -3.82 -2.19
N THR A 200 17.12 -3.54 -3.05
CA THR A 200 17.58 -2.17 -3.31
C THR A 200 16.59 -1.35 -4.15
N GLN A 201 15.69 -1.99 -4.90
CA GLN A 201 14.58 -1.35 -5.61
C GLN A 201 13.42 -1.02 -4.67
N VAL A 202 13.37 -1.66 -3.50
CA VAL A 202 12.28 -1.48 -2.53
C VAL A 202 12.49 -0.17 -1.76
N TYR A 203 11.58 0.78 -1.97
CA TYR A 203 11.50 2.00 -1.18
C TYR A 203 11.18 1.66 0.28
N GLY A 204 10.23 0.76 0.51
CA GLY A 204 9.90 0.30 1.85
C GLY A 204 8.67 -0.58 1.94
N VAL A 205 8.35 -0.99 3.17
CA VAL A 205 7.14 -1.74 3.53
C VAL A 205 6.03 -0.76 3.90
N ALA A 206 4.80 -1.04 3.48
CA ALA A 206 3.61 -0.33 3.89
C ALA A 206 3.30 -0.62 5.37
N VAL A 207 3.23 0.41 6.22
CA VAL A 207 3.10 0.27 7.70
C VAL A 207 1.87 0.97 8.30
N GLY A 208 1.00 1.48 7.44
CA GLY A 208 -0.23 2.18 7.83
C GLY A 208 -0.80 2.95 6.65
N TYR A 209 -2.05 3.37 6.76
CA TYR A 209 -2.70 4.15 5.72
C TYR A 209 -3.71 5.15 6.28
N LEU A 210 -3.93 6.24 5.54
CA LEU A 210 -5.02 7.17 5.74
C LEU A 210 -6.09 6.86 4.68
N PRO A 211 -7.25 6.31 5.08
CA PRO A 211 -8.28 5.92 4.13
C PRO A 211 -8.81 7.14 3.38
N VAL A 212 -9.07 7.00 2.10
CA VAL A 212 -9.85 7.93 1.26
C VAL A 212 -9.19 9.32 1.02
N LEU A 213 -8.23 9.77 1.83
CA LEU A 213 -7.68 11.14 1.72
C LEU A 213 -6.95 11.43 0.40
N GLY A 214 -6.43 10.41 -0.27
CA GLY A 214 -5.81 10.51 -1.59
C GLY A 214 -6.83 10.70 -2.73
N VAL A 215 -8.12 10.41 -2.51
CA VAL A 215 -9.20 10.60 -3.51
C VAL A 215 -9.22 12.05 -4.02
N MET A 216 -8.95 13.02 -3.16
CA MET A 216 -8.89 14.44 -3.55
C MET A 216 -7.85 14.69 -4.65
N LYS A 217 -6.66 14.07 -4.57
CA LYS A 217 -5.64 14.17 -5.63
C LYS A 217 -6.18 13.56 -6.91
N LEU A 218 -6.78 12.38 -6.81
CA LEU A 218 -7.28 11.65 -7.99
C LEU A 218 -8.42 12.40 -8.70
N TRP A 219 -9.29 13.09 -7.97
CA TRP A 219 -10.26 14.01 -8.55
C TRP A 219 -9.60 15.16 -9.31
N ILE A 220 -8.57 15.77 -8.73
CA ILE A 220 -7.84 16.89 -9.35
C ILE A 220 -7.08 16.44 -10.61
N THR A 221 -6.47 15.25 -10.59
CA THR A 221 -5.70 14.72 -11.73
C THR A 221 -6.55 14.02 -12.77
N GLY A 222 -7.83 13.74 -12.48
CA GLY A 222 -8.75 13.02 -13.37
C GLY A 222 -8.59 11.50 -13.33
N ASN A 223 -7.76 10.95 -12.44
CA ASN A 223 -7.49 9.51 -12.31
C ASN A 223 -8.56 8.81 -11.45
N THR A 224 -9.83 8.92 -11.83
CA THR A 224 -10.96 8.49 -10.96
C THR A 224 -11.51 7.10 -11.24
N GLN A 225 -11.07 6.47 -12.33
CA GLN A 225 -11.59 5.20 -12.85
C GLN A 225 -11.65 4.03 -11.85
N TYR A 226 -10.75 4.00 -10.87
CA TYR A 226 -10.61 2.88 -9.94
C TYR A 226 -11.05 3.20 -8.50
N ILE A 227 -11.51 4.43 -8.25
CA ILE A 227 -11.93 4.85 -6.92
C ILE A 227 -13.24 4.13 -6.57
N PRO A 228 -13.31 3.38 -5.44
CA PRO A 228 -14.57 2.84 -4.96
C PRO A 228 -15.63 3.93 -4.79
N GLU A 229 -16.90 3.63 -5.08
CA GLU A 229 -17.98 4.61 -4.97
C GLU A 229 -18.07 5.16 -3.54
N GLU A 230 -17.96 4.29 -2.54
CA GLU A 230 -18.01 4.68 -1.13
C GLU A 230 -16.83 5.59 -0.75
N SER A 231 -15.65 5.41 -1.35
CA SER A 231 -14.52 6.32 -1.15
C SER A 231 -14.83 7.72 -1.67
N ASN A 232 -15.54 7.85 -2.80
CA ASN A 232 -15.95 9.16 -3.31
C ASN A 232 -16.94 9.84 -2.34
N GLU A 233 -17.93 9.10 -1.85
CA GLU A 233 -18.93 9.61 -0.90
C GLU A 233 -18.29 10.07 0.42
N ILE A 234 -17.41 9.24 0.99
CA ILE A 234 -16.69 9.56 2.23
C ILE A 234 -15.84 10.81 2.05
N MET A 235 -15.11 10.94 0.94
CA MET A 235 -14.29 12.12 0.66
C MET A 235 -15.16 13.39 0.54
N ALA A 236 -16.31 13.30 -0.13
CA ALA A 236 -17.25 14.41 -0.26
C ALA A 236 -17.79 14.85 1.10
N ILE A 237 -18.16 13.90 1.96
CA ILE A 237 -18.61 14.17 3.33
C ILE A 237 -17.50 14.84 4.14
N ILE A 238 -16.25 14.36 4.06
CA ILE A 238 -15.10 14.97 4.73
C ILE A 238 -14.94 16.44 4.31
N ILE A 239 -15.03 16.74 3.02
CA ILE A 239 -14.95 18.13 2.52
C ILE A 239 -16.09 18.98 3.07
N VAL A 240 -17.33 18.49 3.01
CA VAL A 240 -18.49 19.22 3.55
C VAL A 240 -18.32 19.51 5.04
N LEU A 241 -17.83 18.54 5.83
CA LEU A 241 -17.57 18.73 7.25
C LEU A 241 -16.46 19.74 7.52
N VAL A 242 -15.35 19.65 6.77
CA VAL A 242 -14.24 20.63 6.88
C VAL A 242 -14.72 22.03 6.53
N VAL A 243 -15.50 22.19 5.46
CA VAL A 243 -16.09 23.47 5.07
C VAL A 243 -17.07 23.97 6.13
N ALA A 244 -17.96 23.11 6.64
CA ALA A 244 -18.90 23.47 7.69
C ALA A 244 -18.18 23.97 8.95
N LEU A 245 -17.10 23.28 9.37
CA LEU A 245 -16.28 23.69 10.52
C LEU A 245 -15.65 25.08 10.37
N ILE A 246 -15.34 25.51 9.15
CA ILE A 246 -14.84 26.87 8.89
C ILE A 246 -15.92 27.93 9.18
N PHE A 247 -17.20 27.60 8.95
CA PHE A 247 -18.34 28.51 9.13
C PHE A 247 -19.02 28.41 10.50
N VAL A 248 -18.69 27.42 11.35
CA VAL A 248 -19.22 27.35 12.72
C VAL A 248 -18.65 28.52 13.54
N PRO A 249 -19.48 29.46 14.03
CA PRO A 249 -19.00 30.56 14.85
C PRO A 249 -18.48 30.02 16.19
N PHE A 250 -17.18 30.19 16.45
CA PHE A 250 -16.63 29.93 17.78
C PHE A 250 -17.37 30.81 18.81
N PRO A 251 -17.97 30.22 19.86
CA PRO A 251 -18.64 31.01 20.88
C PRO A 251 -17.65 32.00 21.50
N SER A 252 -17.94 33.30 21.39
CA SER A 252 -17.04 34.34 21.89
C SER A 252 -16.93 34.27 23.40
N GLN A 253 -15.69 34.27 23.91
CA GLN A 253 -15.36 34.32 25.34
C GLN A 253 -15.95 35.55 26.06
N GLU A 254 -16.42 36.56 25.33
CA GLU A 254 -17.06 37.76 25.89
C GLU A 254 -18.40 37.46 26.59
N LYS A 255 -19.15 36.43 26.18
CA LYS A 255 -20.40 36.08 26.87
C LYS A 255 -20.18 35.46 28.26
N ARG A 256 -18.99 34.91 28.56
CA ARG A 256 -18.71 34.32 29.89
C ARG A 256 -18.41 35.35 30.99
N LYS A 257 -17.87 36.53 30.65
CA LYS A 257 -17.59 37.57 31.65
C LYS A 257 -18.82 38.37 32.06
N ARG A 258 -19.86 38.44 31.22
CA ARG A 258 -21.09 39.17 31.55
C ARG A 258 -21.93 38.44 32.60
N ASN A 259 -21.93 37.11 32.59
CA ASN A 259 -22.70 36.28 33.53
C ASN A 259 -21.98 36.03 34.88
N GLN A 260 -20.77 36.55 35.08
CA GLN A 260 -20.06 36.50 36.37
C GLN A 260 -20.13 37.83 37.13
N ASN A 261 -20.72 38.87 36.54
CA ASN A 261 -20.85 40.21 37.11
C ASN A 261 -22.32 40.63 37.31
N GLU A 262 -23.26 39.68 37.22
CA GLU A 262 -24.67 39.80 37.65
C GLU A 262 -24.89 38.88 38.84
#